data_AF-A0A5C8KBN3-F1
#
_entry.id   AF-A0A5C8KBN3-F1
#
_cell.length_a   1.000
_cell.length_b   1.000
_cell.length_c   1.000
_cell.angle_alpha   90.00
_cell.angle_beta   90.00
_cell.angle_gamma   90.00
#
_symmetry.space_group_name_H-M   'P 1'
#
loop_
_entity.id
_entity.type
_entity.pdbx_description
1 polymer ?
#
loop_
_entity_poly.entity_id
_entity_poly.type
_entity_poly.pdbx_seq_one_letter_code
_entity_poly.pdbx_strand_id
1 'polypeptide(L)'
;MKTYKVVKVTAAETFETSLNELSQAGWKVVNANLVFANDTNNTPTYFALLENTPLEDELKQMVEENPEELLNDMGLSPSSN
;
A
#
# COMPACT_ATOMS: atom_id res chain seq x y z
N MET A 1 -9.57 -14.10 3.86
CA MET A 1 -10.23 -13.71 2.58
C MET A 1 -9.78 -12.29 2.28
N LYS A 2 -9.24 -12.00 1.08
CA LYS A 2 -8.77 -10.64 0.76
C LYS A 2 -9.97 -9.70 0.66
N THR A 3 -9.88 -8.54 1.32
CA THR A 3 -10.93 -7.51 1.25
C THR A 3 -10.42 -6.36 0.43
N TYR A 4 -11.23 -5.88 -0.51
CA TYR A 4 -10.87 -4.77 -1.38
C TYR A 4 -11.70 -3.53 -1.07
N LYS A 5 -11.09 -2.35 -1.18
CA LYS A 5 -11.75 -1.05 -1.06
C LYS A 5 -11.32 -0.15 -2.22
N VAL A 6 -12.23 0.69 -2.69
CA VAL A 6 -11.93 1.70 -3.71
C VAL A 6 -12.14 3.08 -3.12
N VAL A 7 -11.14 3.95 -3.27
CA VAL A 7 -11.25 5.39 -3.00
C VAL A 7 -11.42 6.12 -4.33
N LYS A 8 -12.40 7.02 -4.39
CA LYS A 8 -12.67 7.87 -5.55
C LYS A 8 -13.01 9.29 -5.09
N VAL A 9 -12.17 10.25 -5.44
CA VAL A 9 -12.36 11.67 -5.08
C VAL A 9 -11.88 12.59 -6.19
N THR A 10 -12.33 13.84 -6.20
CA THR A 10 -11.96 14.85 -7.22
C THR A 10 -10.94 15.86 -6.72
N ALA A 11 -10.56 15.81 -5.44
CA ALA A 11 -9.58 16.69 -4.83
C ALA A 11 -8.33 15.90 -4.39
N ALA A 12 -7.14 16.41 -4.75
CA ALA A 12 -5.86 15.75 -4.45
C ALA A 12 -5.61 15.65 -2.94
N GLU A 13 -5.83 16.73 -2.19
CA GLU A 13 -5.60 16.76 -0.73
C GLU A 13 -6.49 15.75 0.01
N THR A 14 -7.75 15.60 -0.44
CA THR A 14 -8.67 14.61 0.12
C THR A 14 -8.25 13.19 -0.25
N PHE A 15 -7.69 12.99 -1.44
CA PHE A 15 -7.17 11.68 -1.86
C PHE A 15 -6.00 11.25 -0.98
N GLU A 16 -5.00 12.12 -0.80
CA GLU A 16 -3.84 11.86 0.04
C GLU A 16 -4.24 11.59 1.50
N THR A 17 -5.14 12.42 2.05
CA THR A 17 -5.65 12.23 3.41
C THR A 17 -6.33 10.87 3.56
N SER A 18 -7.20 10.51 2.61
CA SER A 18 -7.92 9.23 2.64
C SER A 18 -6.97 8.03 2.55
N LEU A 19 -5.93 8.12 1.72
CA LEU A 19 -4.93 7.05 1.60
C LEU A 19 -4.11 6.90 2.88
N ASN A 20 -3.75 8.01 3.53
CA ASN A 20 -2.99 7.98 4.78
C ASN A 20 -3.81 7.35 5.92
N GLU A 21 -5.07 7.74 6.07
CA GLU A 21 -5.98 7.14 7.05
C GLU A 21 -6.17 5.63 6.82
N LEU A 22 -6.32 5.22 5.55
CA LEU A 22 -6.48 3.82 5.20
C LEU A 22 -5.20 3.00 5.42
N SER A 23 -4.03 3.59 5.13
CA SER A 23 -2.73 2.99 5.44
C SER A 23 -2.58 2.73 6.95
N GLN A 24 -2.93 3.71 7.79
CA GLN A 24 -2.94 3.54 9.26
C GLN A 24 -3.93 2.48 9.73
N ALA A 25 -5.00 2.25 8.98
CA ALA A 25 -5.97 1.19 9.22
C ALA A 25 -5.58 -0.17 8.61
N GLY A 26 -4.35 -0.32 8.09
CA GLY A 26 -3.83 -1.58 7.54
C GLY A 26 -4.31 -1.90 6.12
N TRP A 27 -4.62 -0.87 5.32
CA TRP A 27 -4.95 -1.04 3.90
C TRP A 27 -3.75 -0.66 3.03
N LYS A 28 -3.38 -1.54 2.10
CA LYS A 28 -2.30 -1.33 1.15
C LYS A 28 -2.87 -0.90 -0.20
N VAL A 29 -2.30 0.13 -0.82
CA VAL A 29 -2.64 0.53 -2.18
C VAL A 29 -2.05 -0.48 -3.16
N VAL A 30 -2.90 -1.10 -3.99
CA VAL A 30 -2.47 -2.05 -5.04
C VAL A 30 -2.49 -1.43 -6.43
N ASN A 31 -3.35 -0.44 -6.66
CA ASN A 31 -3.39 0.28 -7.93
C ASN A 31 -3.94 1.68 -7.71
N ALA A 32 -3.43 2.68 -8.41
CA ALA A 32 -3.94 4.03 -8.39
C ALA A 32 -3.96 4.61 -9.80
N ASN A 33 -4.97 5.43 -10.10
CA ASN A 33 -5.12 6.04 -11.41
C ASN A 33 -5.75 7.44 -11.29
N LEU A 34 -5.50 8.26 -12.31
CA LEU A 34 -6.07 9.59 -12.46
C LEU A 34 -6.78 9.65 -13.81
N VAL A 35 -8.05 10.02 -13.79
CA VAL A 35 -8.83 10.24 -15.01
C VAL A 35 -9.35 11.66 -14.99
N PHE A 36 -9.21 12.35 -16.12
CA PHE A 36 -9.85 13.63 -16.31
C PHE A 36 -11.20 13.41 -16.97
N ALA A 37 -12.25 13.96 -16.39
CA ALA A 37 -13.55 13.98 -17.05
C ALA A 37 -13.44 14.85 -18.31
N ASN A 38 -14.04 14.39 -19.41
CA ASN A 38 -14.07 15.12 -20.68
C ASN A 38 -15.12 16.25 -20.63
N ASP A 39 -15.13 17.00 -19.54
CA ASP A 39 -15.99 18.14 -19.28
C ASP A 39 -15.23 19.45 -19.52
N THR A 40 -15.96 20.57 -19.65
CA THR A 40 -15.37 21.89 -19.97
C THR A 40 -14.28 22.31 -18.98
N ASN A 41 -14.31 21.82 -17.73
CA ASN A 41 -13.34 22.14 -16.69
C ASN A 41 -12.25 21.08 -16.52
N ASN A 42 -12.31 19.98 -17.30
CA ASN A 42 -11.35 18.88 -17.26
C ASN A 42 -11.08 18.39 -15.82
N THR A 43 -12.15 18.07 -15.09
CA THR A 43 -12.06 17.84 -13.64
C THR A 43 -11.28 16.56 -13.34
N PRO A 44 -10.21 16.59 -12.53
CA PRO A 44 -9.45 15.39 -12.17
C PRO A 44 -10.28 14.50 -11.23
N THR A 45 -10.25 13.20 -11.47
CA THR A 45 -10.80 12.18 -10.56
C THR A 45 -9.70 11.18 -10.25
N TYR A 46 -9.35 11.10 -8.97
CA TYR A 46 -8.34 10.21 -8.42
C TYR A 46 -9.01 8.91 -7.98
N PHE A 47 -8.38 7.79 -8.31
CA PHE A 47 -8.82 6.45 -7.96
C PHE A 47 -7.69 5.70 -7.28
N ALA A 48 -8.02 4.95 -6.23
CA ALA A 48 -7.13 3.93 -5.67
C ALA A 48 -7.92 2.67 -5.36
N LEU A 49 -7.37 1.53 -5.75
CA LEU A 49 -7.74 0.22 -5.27
C LEU A 49 -6.81 -0.13 -4.11
N LEU A 50 -7.40 -0.50 -2.98
CA LEU A 50 -6.71 -0.93 -1.78
C LEU A 50 -7.10 -2.37 -1.44
N GLU A 51 -6.15 -3.12 -0.92
CA GLU A 51 -6.38 -4.43 -0.31
C GLU A 51 -6.10 -4.36 1.18
N ASN A 52 -6.94 -5.03 1.97
CA ASN A 52 -6.64 -5.33 3.36
C ASN A 52 -6.09 -6.75 3.40
N THR A 53 -4.80 -6.85 3.68
CA THR A 53 -4.08 -8.10 3.85
C THR A 53 -3.91 -8.33 5.35
N PRO A 54 -4.25 -9.51 5.89
CA PRO A 54 -4.01 -9.78 7.30
C PRO A 54 -2.53 -9.59 7.62
N LEU A 55 -2.24 -9.00 8.79
CA LEU A 55 -0.87 -8.65 9.22
C LEU A 55 0.13 -9.83 9.10
N GLU A 56 -0.35 -11.07 9.27
CA GLU A 56 0.46 -12.29 9.11
C GLU A 56 1.00 -12.48 7.68
N ASP A 57 0.19 -12.18 6.66
CA ASP A 57 0.60 -12.27 5.25
C ASP A 57 1.54 -11.10 4.88
N GLU A 58 1.38 -9.94 5.52
CA GLU A 58 2.25 -8.77 5.32
C GLU A 58 3.63 -8.98 5.96
N LEU A 59 3.68 -9.51 7.19
CA LEU A 59 4.90 -9.93 7.85
C LEU A 59 5.64 -11.01 7.05
N LYS A 60 4.90 -11.97 6.49
CA LYS A 60 5.48 -13.01 5.65
C LYS A 60 6.09 -12.44 4.37
N GLN A 61 5.43 -11.48 3.71
CA GLN A 61 6.01 -10.77 2.57
C GLN A 61 7.25 -9.97 2.95
N MET A 62 7.26 -9.26 4.09
CA MET A 62 8.44 -8.50 4.52
C MET A 62 9.65 -9.42 4.79
N VAL A 63 9.41 -10.60 5.37
CA VAL A 63 10.44 -11.64 5.57
C VAL A 63 10.91 -12.23 4.24
N GLU A 64 10.03 -12.43 3.27
CA GLU A 64 10.37 -12.95 1.94
C GLU A 64 11.08 -11.91 1.04
N GLU A 65 10.75 -10.63 1.16
CA GLU A 65 11.33 -9.55 0.35
C GLU A 65 12.66 -9.02 0.89
N ASN A 66 12.93 -9.15 2.20
CA ASN A 66 14.17 -8.70 2.84
C ASN A 66 14.78 -9.74 3.81
N PRO A 67 15.08 -10.98 3.37
CA PRO A 67 15.66 -12.00 4.25
C PRO A 67 17.07 -11.61 4.73
N GLU A 68 17.81 -10.81 3.95
CA GLU A 68 19.21 -10.45 4.26
C GLU A 68 19.35 -9.36 5.34
N GLU A 69 18.38 -8.46 5.51
CA GLU A 69 18.42 -7.48 6.62
C GLU A 69 18.08 -8.14 7.96
N LEU A 70 17.11 -9.07 7.98
CA LEU A 70 16.76 -9.84 9.18
C LEU A 70 17.88 -10.79 9.64
N LEU A 71 18.63 -11.38 8.69
CA LEU A 71 19.77 -12.24 9.00
C LEU A 71 20.95 -11.46 9.59
N ASN A 72 21.15 -10.20 9.19
CA ASN A 72 22.22 -9.35 9.73
C ASN A 72 21.91 -8.83 11.14
N ASP A 73 20.65 -8.53 11.47
CA ASP A 73 20.28 -8.03 12.80
C ASP A 73 20.24 -9.15 13.86
N MET A 74 20.02 -10.41 13.45
CA MET A 74 20.06 -11.55 14.38
C MET A 74 21.48 -12.04 14.71
N GLY A 75 22.54 -11.42 14.19
CA GLY A 75 23.93 -11.73 14.57
C GLY A 75 24.35 -13.19 14.34
N LEU A 76 23.60 -13.95 13.53
CA LEU A 76 23.94 -15.33 13.18
C LEU A 76 24.81 -15.31 11.93
N SER A 77 26.05 -14.81 12.08
CA SER A 77 27.10 -15.18 11.14
C SER A 77 27.35 -16.69 11.25
N PRO A 78 27.07 -17.51 10.22
CA PRO A 78 27.51 -18.89 10.21
C PRO A 78 28.94 -18.90 9.65
N SER A 79 29.93 -18.62 10.48
CA SER A 79 31.35 -18.73 10.11
C SER A 79 32.21 -18.65 11.38
N SER A 80 33.09 -19.57 11.72
CA SER A 80 33.55 -20.83 11.13
C SER A 80 34.26 -21.60 12.26
N ASN A 81 34.02 -22.90 12.39
CA ASN A 81 34.89 -23.81 13.13
C ASN A 81 35.36 -24.92 12.18
#